data_AF-A0A971J7T6-F1
#
_entry.id   AF-A0A971J7T6-F1
#
_cell.length_a   1.000
_cell.length_b   1.000
_cell.length_c   1.000
_cell.angle_alpha   90.00
_cell.angle_beta   90.00
_cell.angle_gamma   90.00
#
_symmetry.space_group_name_H-M   'P 1'
#
loop_
_entity.id
_entity.type
_entity.pdbx_description
1 polymer ?
#
loop_
_entity_poly.entity_id
_entity_poly.type
_entity_poly.pdbx_seq_one_letter_code
_entity_poly.pdbx_strand_id
1 'polypeptide(L)'
;MEKYQKKISESINSSYPELDVIFTTPPDSRLGDISMPCFAFAKILRKSPNVIADELKSKLINLDFIEKIESTNGYLYFFIKKDILFKDVPD
;
A
#
# COMPACT_ATOMS: atom_id res chain seq x y z
N MET A 1 5.85 8.31 8.82
CA MET A 1 5.41 7.36 7.75
C MET A 1 4.61 6.17 8.30
N GLU A 2 4.92 5.68 9.50
CA GLU A 2 4.25 4.52 10.12
C GLU A 2 2.72 4.64 10.24
N LYS A 3 2.19 5.86 10.44
CA LYS A 3 0.73 6.07 10.51
C LYS A 3 -0.01 5.63 9.23
N TYR A 4 0.58 5.85 8.06
CA TYR A 4 -0.03 5.53 6.78
C TYR A 4 -0.01 4.03 6.53
N GLN A 5 1.14 3.39 6.80
CA GLN A 5 1.29 1.93 6.78
C GLN A 5 0.25 1.27 7.66
N LYS A 6 0.06 1.77 8.89
CA LYS A 6 -0.95 1.25 9.82
C LYS A 6 -2.38 1.40 9.30
N LYS A 7 -2.74 2.55 8.71
CA LYS A 7 -4.06 2.74 8.08
C LYS A 7 -4.27 1.82 6.88
N ILE A 8 -3.25 1.62 6.06
CA ILE A 8 -3.29 0.72 4.90
C ILE A 8 -3.49 -0.71 5.41
N SER A 9 -2.68 -1.18 6.37
CA SER A 9 -2.80 -2.54 6.88
C SER A 9 -4.15 -2.78 7.57
N GLU A 10 -4.70 -1.79 8.27
CA GLU A 10 -6.02 -1.87 8.89
C GLU A 10 -7.15 -1.98 7.85
N SER A 11 -7.07 -1.19 6.77
CA SER A 11 -8.02 -1.27 5.65
C SER A 11 -7.99 -2.64 4.97
N ILE A 12 -6.80 -3.22 4.84
CA ILE A 12 -6.62 -4.55 4.26
C ILE A 12 -7.11 -5.64 5.21
N ASN A 13 -6.71 -5.60 6.48
CA ASN A 13 -7.14 -6.54 7.51
C ASN A 13 -8.65 -6.54 7.70
N SER A 14 -9.31 -5.39 7.56
CA SER A 14 -10.77 -5.30 7.61
C SER A 14 -11.44 -6.14 6.52
N SER A 15 -10.77 -6.36 5.39
CA SER A 15 -11.26 -7.18 4.30
C SER A 15 -10.69 -8.60 4.33
N TYR A 16 -9.46 -8.74 4.83
CA TYR A 16 -8.67 -9.95 4.82
C TYR A 16 -7.79 -10.01 6.09
N PRO A 17 -8.33 -10.41 7.24
CA PRO A 17 -7.64 -10.36 8.54
C PRO A 17 -6.51 -11.39 8.67
N GLU A 18 -6.47 -12.36 7.77
CA GLU A 18 -5.45 -13.41 7.69
C GLU A 18 -4.23 -13.01 6.83
N LEU A 19 -4.25 -11.82 6.21
CA LEU A 19 -3.15 -11.34 5.39
C LEU A 19 -2.10 -10.60 6.22
N ASP A 20 -0.87 -11.10 6.18
CA ASP A 20 0.27 -10.46 6.83
C ASP A 20 0.80 -9.32 5.97
N VAL A 21 0.41 -8.09 6.32
CA VAL A 21 0.75 -6.89 5.56
C VAL A 21 2.14 -6.41 5.92
N ILE A 22 3.08 -6.63 5.00
CA ILE A 22 4.46 -6.18 5.14
C ILE A 22 4.68 -4.98 4.23
N PHE A 23 5.16 -3.88 4.81
CA PHE A 23 5.60 -2.71 4.07
C PHE A 23 7.12 -2.71 3.97
N THR A 24 7.61 -2.26 2.82
CA THR A 24 9.02 -2.05 2.58
C THR A 24 9.25 -0.69 1.93
N THR A 25 10.46 -0.18 2.05
CA THR A 25 10.82 1.08 1.41
C THR A 25 11.21 0.79 -0.03
N PRO A 26 10.61 1.46 -1.04
CA PRO A 26 11.04 1.30 -2.41
C PRO A 26 12.50 1.77 -2.57
N PRO A 27 13.28 1.13 -3.46
CA PRO A 27 14.68 1.51 -3.70
C PRO A 27 14.82 2.89 -4.36
N ASP A 28 13.78 3.33 -5.08
CA ASP A 28 13.71 4.62 -5.74
C ASP A 28 12.54 5.43 -5.19
N SER A 29 12.79 6.69 -4.80
CA SER A 29 11.71 7.64 -4.44
C SER A 29 10.74 7.92 -5.60
N ARG A 30 11.10 7.56 -6.83
CA ARG A 30 10.21 7.67 -8.00
C ARG A 30 9.15 6.57 -8.03
N LEU A 31 9.40 5.45 -7.35
CA LEU A 31 8.47 4.34 -7.22
C LEU A 31 7.48 4.56 -6.07
N GLY A 32 7.41 5.76 -5.50
CA GLY A 32 6.50 6.11 -4.42
C GLY A 32 7.20 6.17 -3.06
N ASP A 33 6.39 6.40 -2.03
CA ASP A 33 6.87 6.53 -0.65
C ASP A 33 6.90 5.18 0.07
N ILE A 34 5.95 4.30 -0.25
CA ILE A 34 5.76 3.01 0.42
C ILE A 34 5.60 1.92 -0.64
N SER A 35 6.29 0.81 -0.43
CA SER A 35 6.18 -0.40 -1.26
C SER A 35 5.60 -1.54 -0.43
N MET A 36 4.85 -2.43 -1.07
CA MET A 36 4.21 -3.56 -0.43
C MET A 36 4.24 -4.78 -1.37
N PRO A 37 5.01 -5.83 -1.04
CA PRO A 37 4.99 -7.07 -1.80
C PRO A 37 3.67 -7.84 -1.58
N CYS A 38 2.97 -8.18 -2.65
CA CYS A 38 1.74 -8.98 -2.60
C CYS A 38 1.98 -10.50 -2.73
N PHE A 39 3.25 -10.93 -2.74
CA PHE A 39 3.62 -12.34 -2.85
C PHE A 39 3.10 -13.18 -1.68
N ALA A 40 3.12 -12.64 -0.46
CA ALA A 40 2.57 -13.32 0.71
C ALA A 40 1.06 -13.58 0.55
N PHE A 41 0.32 -12.60 0.03
CA PHE A 41 -1.13 -12.72 -0.19
C PHE A 41 -1.48 -13.71 -1.29
N ALA A 42 -0.65 -13.83 -2.33
CA ALA A 42 -0.89 -14.76 -3.42
C ALA A 42 -1.01 -16.21 -2.93
N LYS A 43 -0.23 -16.58 -1.91
CA LYS A 43 -0.27 -17.91 -1.30
C LYS A 43 -1.54 -18.13 -0.45
N ILE A 44 -2.03 -17.08 0.22
CA ILE A 44 -3.17 -17.13 1.14
C ILE A 44 -4.48 -17.09 0.34
N LEU A 45 -4.65 -16.09 -0.53
CA LEU A 45 -5.83 -15.91 -1.37
C LEU A 45 -5.87 -16.87 -2.56
N ARG A 46 -4.78 -17.61 -2.82
CA ARG A 46 -4.60 -18.47 -4.01
C ARG A 46 -4.93 -17.73 -5.32
N LYS A 47 -4.66 -16.43 -5.36
CA LYS A 47 -4.84 -15.54 -6.51
C LYS A 47 -3.50 -15.02 -6.99
N SER A 48 -3.41 -14.61 -8.26
CA SER A 48 -2.20 -13.98 -8.78
C SER A 48 -1.90 -12.66 -8.04
N PRO A 49 -0.64 -12.36 -7.72
CA PRO A 49 -0.29 -11.16 -6.96
C PRO A 49 -0.65 -9.87 -7.71
N ASN A 50 -0.68 -9.88 -9.05
CA ASN A 50 -1.22 -8.77 -9.85
C ASN A 50 -2.71 -8.51 -9.60
N VAL A 51 -3.53 -9.56 -9.49
CA VAL A 51 -4.98 -9.42 -9.24
C VAL A 51 -5.21 -8.87 -7.84
N ILE A 52 -4.47 -9.38 -6.86
CA ILE A 52 -4.54 -8.90 -5.48
C ILE A 52 -4.08 -7.44 -5.40
N ALA A 53 -2.99 -7.12 -6.09
CA ALA A 53 -2.49 -5.76 -6.15
C ALA A 53 -3.54 -4.80 -6.72
N ASP A 54 -4.24 -5.16 -7.80
CA ASP A 54 -5.30 -4.34 -8.40
C ASP A 54 -6.52 -4.18 -7.46
N GLU A 55 -6.96 -5.26 -6.81
CA GLU A 55 -8.04 -5.21 -5.80
C GLU A 55 -7.69 -4.28 -4.64
N LEU A 56 -6.50 -4.47 -4.06
CA LEU A 56 -6.00 -3.67 -2.96
C LEU A 56 -5.84 -2.22 -3.39
N LYS A 57 -5.29 -1.97 -4.58
CA LYS A 57 -5.22 -0.63 -5.19
C LYS A 57 -6.60 0.02 -5.22
N SER A 58 -7.64 -0.66 -5.70
CA SER A 58 -8.98 -0.08 -5.77
C SER A 58 -9.62 0.17 -4.40
N LYS A 59 -9.24 -0.57 -3.35
CA LYS A 59 -9.67 -0.29 -1.97
C LYS A 59 -8.90 0.86 -1.34
N LEU A 60 -7.59 0.87 -1.54
CA LEU A 60 -6.67 1.79 -0.90
C LEU A 60 -6.69 3.17 -1.57
N ILE A 61 -6.96 3.26 -2.88
CA ILE A 61 -7.09 4.54 -3.59
C ILE A 61 -8.19 5.42 -2.99
N ASN A 62 -9.15 4.83 -2.26
CA ASN A 62 -10.21 5.55 -1.58
C ASN A 62 -9.75 6.22 -0.25
N LEU A 63 -8.49 6.07 0.14
CA LEU A 63 -7.92 6.73 1.30
C LEU A 63 -7.53 8.17 0.95
N ASP A 64 -8.03 9.14 1.73
CA ASP A 64 -7.79 10.58 1.49
C ASP A 64 -6.32 10.98 1.34
N PHE A 65 -5.41 10.25 1.98
CA PHE A 65 -3.97 10.53 1.97
C PHE A 65 -3.21 9.92 0.80
N ILE A 66 -3.85 9.06 0.02
CA ILE A 66 -3.22 8.43 -1.14
C ILE A 66 -3.43 9.32 -2.36
N GLU A 67 -2.33 9.66 -3.02
CA GLU A 67 -2.33 10.40 -4.28
C GLU A 67 -2.48 9.45 -5.47
N LYS A 68 -1.68 8.37 -5.47
CA LYS A 68 -1.66 7.38 -6.53
C LYS A 68 -1.20 6.03 -5.99
N ILE A 69 -1.65 4.96 -6.64
CA ILE A 69 -1.16 3.61 -6.37
C ILE A 69 -0.78 2.96 -7.71
N GLU A 70 0.42 2.40 -7.77
CA GLU A 70 0.89 1.61 -8.90
C GLU A 70 1.12 0.15 -8.48
N SER A 71 0.78 -0.77 -9.37
CA SER A 71 0.92 -2.20 -9.14
C SER A 71 1.77 -2.80 -10.26
N THR A 72 2.98 -3.25 -9.94
CA THR A 72 3.91 -3.82 -10.93
C THR A 72 4.47 -5.14 -10.42
N ASN A 73 4.31 -6.21 -11.20
CA ASN A 73 4.89 -7.53 -10.93
C ASN A 73 4.58 -8.09 -9.53
N GLY A 74 3.38 -7.83 -9.02
CA GLY A 74 2.98 -8.23 -7.66
C GLY A 74 3.52 -7.34 -6.54
N TYR A 75 4.07 -6.18 -6.84
CA TYR A 75 4.38 -5.12 -5.88
C TYR A 75 3.37 -4.00 -5.99
N LEU A 76 2.97 -3.46 -4.85
CA LEU A 76 2.18 -2.25 -4.74
C LEU A 76 3.06 -1.09 -4.29
N TYR A 77 2.94 0.01 -5.00
CA TYR A 77 3.65 1.25 -4.79
C TYR A 77 2.64 2.34 -4.45
N PHE A 78 2.77 2.92 -3.27
CA PHE A 78 1.86 3.95 -2.78
C PHE A 78 2.55 5.31 -2.83
N PHE A 79 1.88 6.26 -3.45
CA PHE A 79 2.25 7.67 -3.48
C PHE A 79 1.34 8.39 -2.49
N ILE A 80 1.92 8.99 -1.46
CA ILE A 80 1.18 9.74 -0.45
C ILE A 80 1.09 11.20 -0.92
N LYS A 81 -0.06 11.84 -0.74
CA LYS A 81 -0.23 13.27 -1.10
C LYS A 81 0.77 14.11 -0.33
N LYS A 82 1.54 14.92 -1.05
CA LYS A 82 2.52 15.84 -0.46
C LYS A 82 1.86 16.77 0.56
N ASP A 83 0.70 17.34 0.27
CA ASP A 83 -0.04 18.20 1.21
C ASP A 83 -0.19 17.62 2.63
N ILE A 84 -0.42 16.32 2.75
CA ILE A 84 -0.65 15.64 4.03
C ILE A 84 0.67 15.22 4.67
N LEU A 85 1.69 14.94 3.87
CA LEU A 85 3.07 14.73 4.29
C LEU A 85 3.68 16.01 4.88
N PHE A 86 3.50 17.15 4.21
CA PHE A 86 4.01 18.45 4.66
C PHE A 86 3.28 18.98 5.89
N LYS A 87 1.97 18.69 6.05
CA LYS A 87 1.21 19.06 7.26
C LYS A 87 1.72 18.41 8.56
N ASP A 88 2.44 17.30 8.44
CA ASP A 88 2.93 16.49 9.57
C ASP A 88 4.36 16.84 9.98
N VAL A 89 5.00 17.80 9.32
CA VAL A 89 6.26 18.39 9.75
C VAL A 89 5.91 19.59 10.63
N PRO A 90 5.98 19.50 11.97
CA PRO A 90 6.06 20.70 12.78
C PRO A 90 7.39 21.40 12.48
N ASP A 91 7.32 22.68 12.13
CA ASP A 91 8.45 23.62 12.07
C ASP A 91 9.39 23.51 13.28
#